data_AF-A0A934RU94-F1
#
_entry.id   AF-A0A934RU94-F1
#
_cell.length_a   1.000
_cell.length_b   1.000
_cell.length_c   1.000
_cell.angle_alpha   90.00
_cell.angle_beta   90.00
_cell.angle_gamma   90.00
#
_symmetry.space_group_name_H-M   'P 1'
#
loop_
_entity.id
_entity.type
_entity.pdbx_description
1 polymer ?
#
loop_
_entity_poly.entity_id
_entity_poly.type
_entity_poly.pdbx_seq_one_letter_code
_entity_poly.pdbx_strand_id
1 'polypeptide(L)'
;MFFIVVPIVLGAINYYIYRTASAAYPQLSVLFATWIILSFLSLFLAIFLEKQKKLALSLPFSWIGYTWFGVSGIALATIATTDLIQVITQAFNDRFQFQLVFTTVLALSIWSVIEARRFRVRKVRIHSEKLRILEKPIRIVQISDLHLGDSSTIGHIQKIVSKVNELKPDIVVSTGDLFDGYLELMAPFVDSLREIEAPMGKFAVSGNHEVYAGLEEAMSLTELAGFTLLRDTHQAVTAHLTIAGVEDQSAPSIATEADALNTLSSAPFHLLLKHRPDFDPQSEGKFDLQLSGHTHGGQIFPFHLLTSTVYKARPGLSELAPKQQLYLSRGTGSWGPQMRLFAPPEITLLELSR
;
A
#
# COMPACT_ATOMS: atom_id res chain seq x y z
N MET A 1 13.41 -15.13 -10.20
CA MET A 1 12.19 -15.07 -11.05
C MET A 1 11.68 -13.65 -11.24
N PHE A 2 11.49 -12.87 -10.17
CA PHE A 2 11.00 -11.47 -10.22
C PHE A 2 11.78 -10.55 -11.20
N PHE A 3 13.11 -10.55 -11.13
CA PHE A 3 14.00 -9.73 -11.98
C PHE A 3 14.01 -10.10 -13.48
N ILE A 4 13.34 -11.18 -13.87
CA ILE A 4 13.23 -11.60 -15.28
C ILE A 4 11.79 -11.39 -15.78
N VAL A 5 10.80 -11.80 -15.00
CA VAL A 5 9.39 -11.72 -15.40
C VAL A 5 8.92 -10.27 -15.49
N VAL A 6 9.25 -9.43 -14.51
CA VAL A 6 8.76 -8.03 -14.46
C VAL A 6 9.25 -7.21 -15.66
N PRO A 7 10.56 -7.21 -16.02
CA PRO A 7 11.01 -6.51 -17.22
C PRO A 7 10.39 -7.02 -18.51
N ILE A 8 10.14 -8.33 -18.64
CA ILE A 8 9.51 -8.92 -19.83
C ILE A 8 8.05 -8.44 -19.96
N VAL A 9 7.27 -8.52 -18.89
CA VAL A 9 5.88 -8.06 -18.89
C VAL A 9 5.81 -6.56 -19.20
N LEU A 10 6.66 -5.75 -18.57
CA LEU A 10 6.72 -4.32 -18.85
C LEU A 10 7.18 -4.02 -20.27
N GLY A 11 8.15 -4.76 -20.80
CA GLY A 11 8.58 -4.65 -22.19
C GLY A 11 7.43 -4.94 -23.16
N ALA A 12 6.64 -5.98 -22.89
CA ALA A 12 5.47 -6.32 -23.71
C ALA A 12 4.39 -5.22 -23.67
N ILE A 13 4.11 -4.65 -22.49
CA ILE A 13 3.16 -3.53 -22.34
C ILE A 13 3.65 -2.31 -23.13
N ASN A 14 4.92 -1.95 -22.96
CA ASN A 14 5.51 -0.81 -23.66
C ASN A 14 5.54 -1.00 -25.18
N TYR A 15 5.83 -2.21 -25.64
CA TYR A 15 5.76 -2.55 -27.07
C TYR A 15 4.33 -2.44 -27.61
N TYR A 16 3.32 -2.87 -26.84
CA TYR A 16 1.92 -2.74 -27.25
C TYR A 16 1.50 -1.27 -27.37
N ILE A 17 1.88 -0.42 -26.40
CA ILE A 17 1.67 1.03 -26.44
C ILE A 17 2.35 1.63 -27.68
N TYR A 18 3.62 1.29 -27.91
CA TYR A 18 4.39 1.75 -29.07
C TYR A 18 3.71 1.39 -30.41
N ARG A 19 3.24 0.14 -30.53
CA ARG A 19 2.56 -0.35 -31.74
C ARG A 19 1.28 0.45 -32.01
N THR A 20 0.45 0.66 -30.98
CA THR A 20 -0.79 1.43 -31.10
C THR A 20 -0.51 2.89 -31.50
N ALA A 21 0.50 3.52 -30.89
CA ALA A 21 0.89 4.88 -31.23
C ALA A 21 1.45 5.02 -32.65
N SER A 22 2.32 4.09 -33.06
CA SER A 22 3.00 4.12 -34.35
C SER A 22 2.09 3.76 -35.52
N ALA A 23 1.05 2.94 -35.30
CA ALA A 23 0.03 2.69 -36.32
C ALA A 23 -0.74 3.98 -36.68
N ALA A 24 -1.09 4.78 -35.68
CA ALA A 24 -1.79 6.04 -35.87
C ALA A 24 -0.92 7.16 -36.46
N TYR A 25 0.35 7.25 -36.02
CA TYR A 25 1.31 8.28 -36.41
C TYR A 25 2.71 7.72 -36.71
N PRO A 26 2.90 7.04 -37.86
CA PRO A 26 4.18 6.39 -38.20
C PRO A 26 5.37 7.34 -38.22
N GLN A 27 5.15 8.60 -38.64
CA GLN A 27 6.17 9.65 -38.68
C GLN A 27 6.70 10.05 -37.29
N LEU A 28 5.99 9.69 -36.21
CA LEU A 28 6.40 9.96 -34.83
C LEU A 28 6.93 8.71 -34.11
N SER A 29 7.05 7.57 -34.79
CA SER A 29 7.47 6.29 -34.20
C SER A 29 8.80 6.37 -33.43
N VAL A 30 9.82 7.01 -34.00
CA VAL A 30 11.11 7.22 -33.34
C VAL A 30 10.96 8.02 -32.05
N LEU A 31 10.10 9.04 -32.04
CA LEU A 31 9.83 9.84 -30.84
C LEU A 31 9.14 9.00 -29.76
N PHE A 32 8.13 8.21 -30.12
CA PHE A 32 7.45 7.32 -29.18
C PHE A 32 8.39 6.26 -28.60
N ALA A 33 9.17 5.59 -29.45
CA ALA A 33 10.16 4.62 -29.00
C ALA A 33 11.19 5.24 -28.05
N THR A 34 11.70 6.43 -28.40
CA THR A 34 12.67 7.15 -27.57
C THR A 34 12.08 7.49 -26.20
N TRP A 35 10.87 8.05 -26.17
CA TRP A 35 10.20 8.39 -24.90
C TRP A 35 9.98 7.16 -24.01
N ILE A 36 9.48 6.06 -24.60
CA ILE A 36 9.22 4.81 -23.91
C ILE A 36 10.51 4.23 -23.33
N ILE A 37 11.58 4.15 -24.14
CA ILE A 37 12.87 3.60 -23.72
C ILE A 37 13.47 4.45 -22.60
N LEU A 38 13.51 5.78 -22.76
CA LEU A 38 14.07 6.66 -21.73
C LEU A 38 13.28 6.59 -20.42
N SER A 39 11.94 6.56 -20.50
CA SER A 39 11.08 6.42 -19.32
C SER A 39 11.27 5.07 -18.64
N PHE A 40 11.37 3.99 -19.40
CA PHE A 40 11.64 2.65 -18.87
C PHE A 40 13.04 2.57 -18.21
N LEU A 41 14.07 3.08 -18.88
CA LEU A 41 15.44 3.09 -18.37
C LEU A 41 15.63 4.00 -17.17
N SER A 42 14.81 5.06 -17.03
CA SER A 42 14.89 5.98 -15.89
C SER A 42 14.69 5.27 -14.55
N LEU A 43 13.82 4.26 -14.46
CA LEU A 43 13.62 3.50 -13.22
C LEU A 43 14.88 2.71 -12.83
N PHE A 44 15.55 2.08 -13.80
CA PHE A 44 16.80 1.36 -13.56
C PHE A 44 17.93 2.32 -13.17
N LEU A 45 17.98 3.49 -13.80
CA LEU A 45 18.94 4.53 -13.45
C LEU A 45 18.69 5.06 -12.02
N ALA A 46 17.43 5.26 -11.63
CA ALA A 46 17.07 5.67 -10.28
C ALA A 46 17.55 4.65 -9.23
N ILE A 47 17.23 3.37 -9.42
CA ILE A 47 17.68 2.28 -8.53
C ILE A 47 19.21 2.21 -8.47
N PHE A 48 19.89 2.35 -9.62
CA PHE A 48 21.35 2.35 -9.66
C PHE A 48 21.94 3.53 -8.86
N LEU A 49 21.40 4.73 -9.03
CA LEU A 49 21.84 5.93 -8.32
C LEU A 49 21.56 5.85 -6.81
N GLU A 50 20.43 5.29 -6.42
CA GLU A 50 20.07 5.05 -5.02
C GLU A 50 21.08 4.08 -4.36
N LYS A 51 21.43 2.98 -5.03
CA LYS A 51 22.48 2.05 -4.55
C LYS A 51 23.85 2.70 -4.41
N GLN A 52 24.12 3.75 -5.18
CA GLN A 52 25.34 4.56 -5.08
C GLN A 52 25.23 5.70 -4.05
N LYS A 53 24.16 5.70 -3.23
CA LYS A 53 23.82 6.76 -2.25
C LYS A 53 23.69 8.16 -2.87
N LYS A 54 23.39 8.27 -4.17
CA LYS A 54 23.16 9.54 -4.87
C LYS A 54 21.68 9.91 -4.85
N LEU A 55 21.11 9.97 -3.64
CA LEU A 55 19.66 10.06 -3.41
C LEU A 55 19.02 11.27 -4.12
N ALA A 56 19.59 12.47 -3.99
CA ALA A 56 19.02 13.65 -4.64
C ALA A 56 18.99 13.56 -6.18
N LEU A 57 19.96 12.85 -6.78
CA LEU A 57 20.04 12.66 -8.22
C LEU A 57 19.11 11.55 -8.71
N SER A 58 18.76 10.56 -7.88
CA SER A 58 17.84 9.49 -8.26
C SER A 58 16.38 9.94 -8.31
N LEU A 59 15.97 10.91 -7.48
CA LEU A 59 14.57 11.34 -7.37
C LEU A 59 13.90 11.67 -8.71
N PRO A 60 14.47 12.51 -9.60
CA PRO A 60 13.80 12.86 -10.86
C PRO A 60 13.61 11.65 -11.77
N PHE A 61 14.59 10.75 -11.82
CA PHE A 61 14.49 9.52 -12.62
C PHE A 61 13.47 8.56 -12.06
N SER A 62 13.38 8.47 -10.72
CA SER A 62 12.38 7.65 -10.06
C SER A 62 10.98 8.15 -10.35
N TRP A 63 10.77 9.47 -10.28
CA TRP A 63 9.51 10.11 -10.63
C TRP A 63 9.09 9.83 -12.07
N ILE A 64 10.01 9.96 -13.03
CA ILE A 64 9.73 9.65 -14.45
C ILE A 64 9.37 8.17 -14.60
N GLY A 65 10.18 7.27 -14.04
CA GLY A 65 10.03 5.83 -14.20
C GLY A 65 8.74 5.30 -13.57
N TYR A 66 8.45 5.68 -12.33
CA TYR A 66 7.25 5.28 -11.63
C TYR A 66 5.99 5.91 -12.25
N THR A 67 6.01 7.20 -12.62
CA THR A 67 4.86 7.81 -13.31
C THR A 67 4.58 7.10 -14.62
N TRP A 68 5.62 6.80 -15.41
CA TRP A 68 5.47 6.06 -16.66
C TRP A 68 4.95 4.64 -16.45
N PHE A 69 5.39 3.95 -15.39
CA PHE A 69 4.88 2.64 -15.01
C PHE A 69 3.37 2.69 -14.72
N GLY A 70 2.90 3.68 -13.95
CA GLY A 70 1.47 3.89 -13.69
C GLY A 70 0.67 4.20 -14.96
N VAL A 71 1.16 5.15 -15.77
CA VAL A 71 0.55 5.51 -17.07
C VAL A 71 0.46 4.31 -18.01
N SER A 72 1.51 3.48 -18.06
CA SER A 72 1.56 2.29 -18.90
C SER A 72 0.52 1.24 -18.49
N GLY A 73 0.27 1.08 -17.19
CA GLY A 73 -0.79 0.21 -16.69
C GLY A 73 -2.19 0.66 -17.11
N ILE A 74 -2.47 1.97 -17.01
CA ILE A 74 -3.74 2.56 -17.47
C ILE A 74 -3.88 2.43 -18.99
N ALA A 75 -2.78 2.68 -19.73
CA ALA A 75 -2.74 2.53 -21.18
C ALA A 75 -3.02 1.09 -21.62
N LEU A 76 -2.42 0.09 -20.96
CA LEU A 76 -2.69 -1.31 -21.24
C LEU A 76 -4.19 -1.63 -21.18
N ALA A 77 -4.85 -1.26 -20.08
CA ALA A 77 -6.29 -1.52 -19.90
C ALA A 77 -7.14 -0.77 -20.93
N THR A 78 -6.78 0.49 -21.22
CA THR A 78 -7.53 1.32 -22.17
C THR A 78 -7.39 0.78 -23.58
N ILE A 79 -6.17 0.47 -24.04
CA ILE A 79 -5.92 -0.10 -25.37
C ILE A 79 -6.63 -1.44 -25.50
N ALA A 80 -6.47 -2.36 -24.55
CA ALA A 80 -7.11 -3.67 -24.59
C ALA A 80 -8.65 -3.56 -24.66
N THR A 81 -9.24 -2.61 -23.94
CA THR A 81 -10.69 -2.35 -23.99
C THR A 81 -11.11 -1.81 -25.36
N THR A 82 -10.36 -0.85 -25.92
CA THR A 82 -10.67 -0.31 -27.25
C THR A 82 -10.49 -1.34 -28.36
N ASP A 83 -9.48 -2.20 -28.27
CA ASP A 83 -9.26 -3.31 -29.21
C ASP A 83 -10.43 -4.31 -29.14
N LEU A 84 -10.91 -4.66 -27.94
CA LEU A 84 -12.07 -5.53 -27.79
C LEU A 84 -13.33 -4.93 -28.42
N ILE A 85 -13.58 -3.63 -28.20
CA ILE A 85 -14.70 -2.92 -28.84
C ILE A 85 -14.52 -2.90 -30.35
N GLN A 86 -13.30 -2.67 -30.84
CA GLN A 86 -12.99 -2.62 -32.26
C GLN A 86 -13.22 -3.98 -32.95
N VAL A 87 -12.88 -5.09 -32.31
CA VAL A 87 -13.14 -6.44 -32.83
C VAL A 87 -14.65 -6.67 -33.05
N ILE A 88 -15.49 -6.12 -32.17
CA ILE A 88 -16.94 -6.30 -32.23
C ILE A 88 -17.60 -5.31 -33.19
N THR A 89 -17.19 -4.05 -33.17
CA THR A 89 -17.90 -2.94 -33.83
C THR A 89 -17.26 -2.50 -35.15
N GLN A 90 -15.95 -2.74 -35.33
CA GLN A 90 -15.14 -2.25 -36.45
C GLN A 90 -15.28 -0.72 -36.67
N ALA A 91 -15.57 0.02 -35.61
CA ALA A 91 -16.00 1.42 -35.69
C ALA A 91 -14.85 2.44 -35.77
N PHE A 92 -13.62 2.05 -35.40
CA PHE A 92 -12.49 2.95 -35.26
C PHE A 92 -11.48 2.76 -36.39
N ASN A 93 -10.88 3.87 -36.83
CA ASN A 93 -9.58 3.83 -37.51
C ASN A 93 -8.47 4.07 -36.49
N ASP A 94 -7.22 3.75 -36.86
CA ASP A 94 -6.07 3.82 -35.96
C ASP A 94 -5.90 5.21 -35.31
N ARG A 95 -6.14 6.29 -36.05
CA ARG A 95 -6.03 7.67 -35.53
C ARG A 95 -7.08 7.98 -34.49
N PHE A 96 -8.34 7.64 -34.76
CA PHE A 96 -9.44 7.86 -33.82
C PHE A 96 -9.24 7.02 -32.55
N GLN A 97 -8.86 5.75 -32.71
CA GLN A 97 -8.56 4.87 -31.57
C GLN A 97 -7.42 5.44 -30.73
N PHE A 98 -6.30 5.84 -31.35
CA PHE A 98 -5.20 6.45 -30.63
C PHE A 98 -5.61 7.72 -29.89
N GLN A 99 -6.38 8.61 -30.53
CA GLN A 99 -6.84 9.84 -29.89
C GLN A 99 -7.72 9.53 -28.67
N LEU A 100 -8.66 8.59 -28.81
CA LEU A 100 -9.52 8.14 -27.71
C LEU A 100 -8.70 7.55 -26.56
N VAL A 101 -7.76 6.65 -26.87
CA VAL A 101 -6.84 6.06 -25.88
C VAL A 101 -6.03 7.15 -25.20
N PHE A 102 -5.38 8.02 -25.96
CA PHE A 102 -4.51 9.08 -25.44
C PHE A 102 -5.27 10.03 -24.51
N THR A 103 -6.44 10.52 -24.92
CA THR A 103 -7.24 11.43 -24.10
C THR A 103 -7.76 10.74 -22.83
N THR A 104 -8.16 9.47 -22.93
CA THR A 104 -8.65 8.70 -21.79
C THR A 104 -7.52 8.41 -20.81
N VAL A 105 -6.37 7.94 -21.29
CA VAL A 105 -5.19 7.67 -20.47
C VAL A 105 -4.70 8.95 -19.79
N LEU A 106 -4.64 10.08 -20.50
CA LEU A 106 -4.26 11.36 -19.93
C LEU A 106 -5.23 11.79 -18.81
N ALA A 107 -6.54 11.73 -19.07
CA ALA A 107 -7.56 12.10 -18.09
C ALA A 107 -7.51 11.19 -16.84
N LEU A 108 -7.43 9.87 -17.03
CA LEU A 108 -7.34 8.91 -15.94
C LEU A 108 -6.03 9.02 -15.17
N SER A 109 -4.92 9.33 -15.84
CA SER A 109 -3.63 9.52 -15.19
C SER A 109 -3.65 10.78 -14.31
N ILE A 110 -4.16 11.90 -14.83
CA ILE A 110 -4.33 13.14 -14.03
C ILE A 110 -5.24 12.87 -12.83
N TRP A 111 -6.39 12.23 -13.06
CA TRP A 111 -7.30 11.86 -11.98
C TRP A 111 -6.60 10.99 -10.93
N SER A 112 -5.82 10.00 -11.35
CA SER A 112 -5.18 9.07 -10.44
C SER A 112 -4.10 9.73 -9.56
N VAL A 113 -3.36 10.72 -10.08
CA VAL A 113 -2.41 11.52 -9.29
C VAL A 113 -3.14 12.38 -8.26
N ILE A 114 -4.29 12.94 -8.63
CA ILE A 114 -5.13 13.72 -7.71
C ILE A 114 -5.70 12.82 -6.61
N GLU A 115 -6.24 11.67 -6.99
CA GLU A 115 -6.86 10.70 -6.07
C GLU A 115 -5.84 10.11 -5.10
N ALA A 116 -4.59 9.89 -5.53
CA ALA A 116 -3.53 9.41 -4.66
C ALA A 116 -3.22 10.32 -3.48
N ARG A 117 -3.56 11.60 -3.56
CA ARG A 117 -3.35 12.59 -2.49
C ARG A 117 -4.59 12.81 -1.63
N ARG A 118 -5.71 12.13 -1.93
CA ARG A 118 -7.01 12.29 -1.28
C ARG A 118 -7.39 11.05 -0.49
N PHE A 119 -6.78 10.89 0.69
CA PHE A 119 -7.19 9.84 1.62
C PHE A 119 -8.63 10.06 2.10
N ARG A 120 -9.34 8.95 2.33
CA ARG A 120 -10.70 8.94 2.88
C ARG A 120 -10.68 8.36 4.27
N VAL A 121 -11.46 8.94 5.19
CA VAL A 121 -11.67 8.32 6.49
C VAL A 121 -12.72 7.23 6.35
N ARG A 122 -12.35 5.99 6.66
CA ARG A 122 -13.28 4.87 6.74
C ARG A 122 -13.59 4.56 8.20
N LYS A 123 -14.86 4.52 8.56
CA LYS A 123 -15.30 4.19 9.91
C LYS A 123 -15.87 2.78 9.93
N VAL A 124 -15.37 1.94 10.83
CA VAL A 124 -15.77 0.54 10.97
C VAL A 124 -16.08 0.27 12.43
N ARG A 125 -17.23 -0.34 12.70
CA ARG A 125 -17.61 -0.76 14.04
C ARG A 125 -17.40 -2.25 14.17
N ILE A 126 -16.69 -2.65 15.22
CA ILE A 126 -16.45 -4.04 15.55
C ILE A 126 -17.17 -4.33 16.85
N HIS A 127 -18.12 -5.26 16.78
CA HIS A 127 -18.93 -5.69 17.90
C HIS A 127 -18.44 -7.04 18.37
N SER A 128 -18.12 -7.15 19.67
CA SER A 128 -17.72 -8.41 20.27
C SER A 128 -18.24 -8.53 21.69
N GLU A 129 -18.91 -9.65 21.97
CA GLU A 129 -19.41 -9.97 23.30
C GLU A 129 -18.28 -10.17 24.32
N LYS A 130 -17.04 -10.37 23.85
CA LYS A 130 -15.84 -10.42 24.69
C LYS A 130 -15.47 -9.05 25.29
N LEU A 131 -16.02 -7.96 24.73
CA LEU A 131 -15.80 -6.58 25.14
C LEU A 131 -16.96 -6.02 25.98
N ARG A 132 -17.83 -6.87 26.53
CA ARG A 132 -19.02 -6.49 27.32
C ARG A 132 -18.78 -5.54 28.50
N ILE A 133 -17.56 -5.52 29.02
CA ILE A 133 -17.16 -4.76 30.21
C ILE A 133 -16.66 -3.35 29.83
N LEU A 134 -16.45 -3.07 28.54
CA LEU A 134 -16.07 -1.73 28.09
C LEU A 134 -17.23 -0.74 28.30
N GLU A 135 -17.00 0.27 29.12
CA GLU A 135 -17.97 1.36 29.35
C GLU A 135 -18.06 2.31 28.14
N LYS A 136 -16.98 2.43 27.36
CA LYS A 136 -16.90 3.26 26.16
C LYS A 136 -16.16 2.51 25.04
N PRO A 137 -16.50 2.75 23.76
CA PRO A 137 -15.78 2.16 22.65
C PRO A 137 -14.30 2.56 22.65
N ILE A 138 -13.41 1.63 22.35
CA ILE A 138 -11.99 1.91 22.09
C ILE A 138 -11.83 2.30 20.62
N ARG A 139 -11.21 3.44 20.36
CA ARG A 139 -11.04 4.03 19.04
C ARG A 139 -9.63 3.75 18.55
N ILE A 140 -9.53 2.88 17.55
CA ILE A 140 -8.25 2.49 16.94
C ILE A 140 -8.17 3.11 15.56
N VAL A 141 -7.16 3.93 15.31
CA VAL A 141 -6.88 4.41 13.94
C VAL A 141 -5.78 3.56 13.33
N GLN A 142 -6.09 2.90 12.21
CA GLN A 142 -5.13 2.19 11.38
C GLN A 142 -4.64 3.12 10.26
N ILE A 143 -3.31 3.29 10.22
CA ILE A 143 -2.57 3.70 9.04
C ILE A 143 -1.82 2.48 8.50
N SER A 144 -1.60 2.42 7.20
CA SER A 144 -0.90 1.29 6.58
C SER A 144 -0.30 1.72 5.27
N ASP A 145 0.80 1.12 4.84
CA ASP A 145 1.33 1.31 3.49
C ASP A 145 1.50 2.80 3.12
N LEU A 146 2.19 3.55 3.99
CA LEU A 146 2.50 4.96 3.70
C LEU A 146 3.55 5.09 2.60
N HIS A 147 4.48 4.13 2.53
CA HIS A 147 5.58 4.13 1.57
C HIS A 147 6.36 5.46 1.55
N LEU A 148 6.82 5.87 2.72
CA LEU A 148 7.68 7.05 2.87
C LEU A 148 9.01 6.80 2.15
N GLY A 149 9.35 7.68 1.22
CA GLY A 149 10.43 7.49 0.26
C GLY A 149 10.54 8.63 -0.76
N ASP A 150 11.02 8.30 -1.96
CA ASP A 150 11.38 9.24 -3.05
C ASP A 150 10.28 10.20 -3.53
N SER A 151 9.02 9.84 -3.34
CA SER A 151 7.87 10.56 -3.86
C SER A 151 6.99 11.15 -2.76
N SER A 152 7.41 10.96 -1.50
CA SER A 152 6.70 11.46 -0.32
C SER A 152 6.96 12.94 -0.08
N THR A 153 5.97 13.62 0.50
CA THR A 153 6.08 15.05 0.83
C THR A 153 5.64 15.31 2.26
N ILE A 154 6.36 16.18 2.97
CA ILE A 154 6.06 16.52 4.37
C ILE A 154 4.66 17.08 4.52
N GLY A 155 4.24 17.97 3.61
CA GLY A 155 2.89 18.53 3.65
C GLY A 155 1.77 17.49 3.45
N HIS A 156 2.03 16.35 2.81
CA HIS A 156 1.05 15.26 2.74
C HIS A 156 0.98 14.48 4.05
N ILE A 157 2.13 14.17 4.66
CA ILE A 157 2.18 13.46 5.95
C ILE A 157 1.59 14.30 7.08
N GLN A 158 1.86 15.60 7.12
CA GLN A 158 1.22 16.50 8.09
C GLN A 158 -0.32 16.52 7.96
N LYS A 159 -0.86 16.40 6.73
CA LYS A 159 -2.32 16.27 6.53
C LYS A 159 -2.86 14.94 7.06
N ILE A 160 -2.11 13.85 6.89
CA ILE A 160 -2.48 12.54 7.43
C ILE A 160 -2.46 12.60 8.97
N VAL A 161 -1.38 13.07 9.57
CA VAL A 161 -1.21 13.22 11.03
C VAL A 161 -2.31 14.10 11.62
N SER A 162 -2.55 15.27 11.01
CA SER A 162 -3.65 16.16 11.42
C SER A 162 -5.00 15.44 11.35
N LYS A 163 -5.29 14.68 10.28
CA LYS A 163 -6.52 13.91 10.19
C LYS A 163 -6.60 12.82 11.25
N VAL A 164 -5.50 12.11 11.54
CA VAL A 164 -5.45 11.08 12.59
C VAL A 164 -5.79 11.71 13.94
N ASN A 165 -5.16 12.83 14.31
CA ASN A 165 -5.41 13.52 15.58
C ASN A 165 -6.85 14.09 15.66
N GLU A 166 -7.41 14.60 14.55
CA GLU A 166 -8.83 15.00 14.49
C GLU A 166 -9.79 13.84 14.80
N LEU A 167 -9.40 12.61 14.47
CA LEU A 167 -10.18 11.42 14.82
C LEU A 167 -10.11 11.10 16.31
N LYS A 168 -9.23 11.72 17.11
CA LYS A 168 -9.06 11.47 18.55
C LYS A 168 -8.99 9.95 18.87
N PRO A 169 -8.01 9.23 18.32
CA PRO A 169 -7.83 7.82 18.59
C PRO A 169 -7.36 7.61 20.04
N ASP A 170 -7.75 6.48 20.62
CA ASP A 170 -7.12 5.98 21.83
C ASP A 170 -5.81 5.26 21.48
N ILE A 171 -5.82 4.50 20.38
CA ILE A 171 -4.70 3.71 19.86
C ILE A 171 -4.49 4.05 18.39
N VAL A 172 -3.22 4.15 17.96
CA VAL A 172 -2.87 4.15 16.54
C VAL A 172 -2.07 2.91 16.20
N VAL A 173 -2.41 2.26 15.09
CA VAL A 173 -1.68 1.09 14.61
C VAL A 173 -1.15 1.34 13.20
N SER A 174 0.06 0.86 12.94
CA SER A 174 0.64 0.73 11.62
C SER A 174 0.76 -0.74 11.23
N THR A 175 0.16 -1.13 10.12
CA THR A 175 0.20 -2.53 9.64
C THR A 175 1.26 -2.77 8.58
N GLY A 176 2.42 -2.10 8.69
CA GLY A 176 3.58 -2.29 7.81
C GLY A 176 3.66 -1.32 6.63
N ASP A 177 4.80 -1.36 5.93
CA ASP A 177 5.14 -0.52 4.78
C ASP A 177 5.01 1.00 5.07
N LEU A 178 5.49 1.43 6.23
CA LEU A 178 5.73 2.84 6.53
C LEU A 178 6.86 3.41 5.67
N PHE A 179 7.94 2.66 5.46
CA PHE A 179 9.16 3.14 4.79
C PHE A 179 9.57 2.24 3.62
N ASP A 180 9.91 2.86 2.49
CA ASP A 180 10.20 2.19 1.23
C ASP A 180 11.68 2.16 0.86
N GLY A 181 12.43 3.17 1.33
CA GLY A 181 13.79 3.47 0.91
C GLY A 181 14.15 4.90 1.30
N TYR A 182 15.31 5.38 0.87
CA TYR A 182 15.78 6.75 1.19
C TYR A 182 15.78 7.03 2.70
N LEU A 183 16.08 6.01 3.51
CA LEU A 183 15.98 6.04 4.99
C LEU A 183 16.77 7.20 5.61
N GLU A 184 17.93 7.53 5.03
CA GLU A 184 18.77 8.68 5.40
C GLU A 184 18.04 10.04 5.32
N LEU A 185 16.93 10.13 4.59
CA LEU A 185 16.11 11.34 4.41
C LEU A 185 14.82 11.32 5.27
N MET A 186 14.59 10.28 6.07
CA MET A 186 13.30 10.06 6.72
C MET A 186 13.07 10.87 8.01
N ALA A 187 14.11 11.49 8.57
CA ALA A 187 14.01 12.21 9.85
C ALA A 187 12.83 13.23 9.92
N PRO A 188 12.58 14.08 8.91
CA PRO A 188 11.45 15.02 8.97
C PRO A 188 10.07 14.34 8.93
N PHE A 189 9.97 13.16 8.31
CA PHE A 189 8.73 12.37 8.31
C PHE A 189 8.52 11.67 9.65
N VAL A 190 9.59 11.15 10.25
CA VAL A 190 9.60 10.59 11.61
C VAL A 190 9.13 11.63 12.62
N ASP A 191 9.62 12.87 12.53
CA ASP A 191 9.17 13.97 13.39
C ASP A 191 7.68 14.25 13.25
N SER A 192 7.17 14.26 12.01
CA SER A 192 5.73 14.44 11.76
C SER A 192 4.88 13.29 12.34
N LEU A 193 5.31 12.03 12.18
CA LEU A 193 4.62 10.87 12.75
C LEU A 193 4.65 10.85 14.28
N ARG A 194 5.68 11.47 14.89
CA ARG A 194 5.78 11.59 16.35
C ARG A 194 4.65 12.44 16.93
N GLU A 195 4.15 13.42 16.18
CA GLU A 195 3.04 14.31 16.57
C GLU A 195 1.67 13.61 16.65
N ILE A 196 1.57 12.33 16.23
CA ILE A 196 0.35 11.55 16.40
C ILE A 196 0.09 11.32 17.89
N GLU A 197 -1.09 11.75 18.35
CA GLU A 197 -1.59 11.57 19.71
C GLU A 197 -2.38 10.25 19.81
N ALA A 198 -1.95 9.34 20.69
CA ALA A 198 -2.63 8.09 20.98
C ALA A 198 -2.41 7.73 22.46
N PRO A 199 -3.33 8.12 23.39
CA PRO A 199 -3.13 7.97 24.83
C PRO A 199 -2.86 6.54 25.32
N MET A 200 -3.32 5.53 24.57
CA MET A 200 -3.09 4.11 24.87
C MET A 200 -1.93 3.51 24.05
N GLY A 201 -1.23 4.31 23.26
CA GLY A 201 -0.01 3.93 22.54
C GLY A 201 -0.16 3.84 21.02
N LYS A 202 1.00 3.79 20.37
CA LYS A 202 1.15 3.58 18.92
C LYS A 202 1.83 2.23 18.72
N PHE A 203 1.30 1.36 17.86
CA PHE A 203 1.84 0.00 17.64
C PHE A 203 2.11 -0.24 16.18
N ALA A 204 3.21 -0.91 15.84
CA ALA A 204 3.56 -1.17 14.45
C ALA A 204 4.13 -2.58 14.26
N VAL A 205 3.90 -3.11 13.06
CA VAL A 205 4.59 -4.29 12.53
C VAL A 205 5.35 -3.91 11.27
N SER A 206 6.34 -4.72 10.88
CA SER A 206 7.02 -4.56 9.59
C SER A 206 6.09 -4.97 8.43
N GLY A 207 6.24 -4.33 7.28
CA GLY A 207 5.83 -4.89 6.00
C GLY A 207 7.03 -5.43 5.22
N ASN A 208 6.79 -5.82 3.96
CA ASN A 208 7.87 -6.35 3.12
C ASN A 208 8.80 -5.25 2.61
N HIS A 209 8.36 -3.99 2.56
CA HIS A 209 9.18 -2.89 2.07
C HIS A 209 10.25 -2.45 3.05
N GLU A 210 10.01 -2.53 4.37
CA GLU A 210 11.08 -2.31 5.33
C GLU A 210 12.21 -3.33 5.17
N VAL A 211 11.89 -4.58 4.85
CA VAL A 211 12.89 -5.61 4.55
C VAL A 211 13.73 -5.24 3.33
N TYR A 212 13.09 -4.70 2.28
CA TYR A 212 13.77 -4.32 1.04
C TYR A 212 14.64 -3.07 1.22
N ALA A 213 14.19 -2.12 2.05
CA ALA A 213 14.89 -0.87 2.33
C ALA A 213 16.07 -1.05 3.30
N GLY A 214 15.94 -1.98 4.25
CA GLY A 214 16.87 -2.18 5.35
C GLY A 214 16.10 -2.30 6.68
N LEU A 215 15.74 -3.54 7.04
CA LEU A 215 14.76 -3.82 8.11
C LEU A 215 15.07 -3.10 9.41
N GLU A 216 16.28 -3.27 9.95
CA GLU A 216 16.63 -2.74 11.27
C GLU A 216 16.67 -1.20 11.30
N GLU A 217 17.10 -0.56 10.21
CA GLU A 217 17.09 0.91 10.11
C GLU A 217 15.65 1.43 10.02
N ALA A 218 14.81 0.82 9.19
CA ALA A 218 13.41 1.21 9.05
C ALA A 218 12.59 0.98 10.34
N MET A 219 12.86 -0.12 11.05
CA MET A 219 12.28 -0.40 12.37
C MET A 219 12.74 0.62 13.41
N SER A 220 14.03 0.97 13.44
CA SER A 220 14.54 2.02 14.33
C SER A 220 13.87 3.38 14.06
N LEU A 221 13.67 3.76 12.80
CA LEU A 221 12.94 4.98 12.42
C LEU A 221 11.47 4.93 12.87
N THR A 222 10.84 3.75 12.82
CA THR A 222 9.47 3.52 13.28
C THR A 222 9.36 3.70 14.81
N GLU A 223 10.33 3.20 15.58
CA GLU A 223 10.41 3.45 17.03
C GLU A 223 10.66 4.93 17.35
N LEU A 224 11.54 5.59 16.60
CA LEU A 224 11.78 7.03 16.73
C LEU A 224 10.55 7.87 16.41
N ALA A 225 9.64 7.38 15.56
CA ALA A 225 8.32 7.98 15.31
C ALA A 225 7.32 7.74 16.47
N GLY A 226 7.75 7.03 17.51
CA GLY A 226 7.02 6.78 18.75
C GLY A 226 6.12 5.55 18.72
N PHE A 227 6.32 4.63 17.77
CA PHE A 227 5.60 3.36 17.74
C PHE A 227 6.33 2.30 18.57
N THR A 228 5.58 1.53 19.34
CA THR A 228 6.04 0.26 19.88
C THR A 228 5.99 -0.79 18.79
N LEU A 229 7.14 -1.40 18.50
CA LEU A 229 7.23 -2.49 17.54
C LEU A 229 6.73 -3.80 18.13
N LEU A 230 5.90 -4.51 17.37
CA LEU A 230 5.41 -5.84 17.70
C LEU A 230 5.98 -6.86 16.71
N ARG A 231 7.22 -7.29 16.94
CA ARG A 231 7.94 -8.28 16.12
C ARG A 231 7.75 -9.67 16.74
N ASP A 232 6.76 -10.42 16.23
CA ASP A 232 6.37 -11.74 16.74
C ASP A 232 6.13 -11.76 18.25
N THR A 233 5.48 -10.71 18.74
CA THR A 233 5.24 -10.46 20.17
C THR A 233 3.89 -9.78 20.38
N HIS A 234 3.53 -9.56 21.64
CA HIS A 234 2.26 -8.95 22.00
C HIS A 234 2.40 -8.03 23.20
N GLN A 235 1.43 -7.12 23.33
CA GLN A 235 1.30 -6.23 24.47
C GLN A 235 -0.15 -6.16 24.93
N ALA A 236 -0.37 -6.43 26.22
CA ALA A 236 -1.64 -6.13 26.88
C ALA A 236 -1.77 -4.60 27.00
N VAL A 237 -2.73 -4.02 26.26
CA VAL A 237 -2.97 -2.57 26.26
C VAL A 237 -3.96 -2.18 27.35
N THR A 238 -4.92 -3.08 27.63
CA THR A 238 -5.83 -2.98 28.78
C THR A 238 -6.05 -4.37 29.36
N ALA A 239 -6.80 -4.47 30.46
CA ALA A 239 -7.28 -5.75 30.98
C ALA A 239 -8.20 -6.50 29.98
N HIS A 240 -8.69 -5.83 28.93
CA HIS A 240 -9.67 -6.38 27.99
C HIS A 240 -9.13 -6.56 26.57
N LEU A 241 -7.99 -5.97 26.24
CA LEU A 241 -7.43 -5.90 24.89
C LEU A 241 -5.93 -6.21 24.91
N THR A 242 -5.54 -7.24 24.17
CA THR A 242 -4.15 -7.50 23.79
C THR A 242 -3.96 -7.24 22.31
N ILE A 243 -2.86 -6.58 21.96
CA ILE A 243 -2.43 -6.42 20.58
C ILE A 243 -1.22 -7.32 20.35
N ALA A 244 -1.35 -8.24 19.41
CA ALA A 244 -0.27 -9.07 18.90
C ALA A 244 0.21 -8.51 17.56
N GLY A 245 1.49 -8.65 17.27
CA GLY A 245 2.04 -8.33 15.96
C GLY A 245 2.96 -9.43 15.48
N VAL A 246 2.94 -9.64 14.17
CA VAL A 246 3.82 -10.59 13.50
C VAL A 246 4.66 -9.89 12.45
N GLU A 247 5.90 -10.33 12.36
CA GLU A 247 6.87 -9.85 11.39
C GLU A 247 6.41 -10.26 9.97
N ASP A 248 6.70 -9.45 8.94
CA ASP A 248 6.38 -9.88 7.57
C ASP A 248 7.25 -11.09 7.21
N GLN A 249 6.66 -12.07 6.54
CA GLN A 249 7.36 -13.29 6.11
C GLN A 249 8.58 -13.06 5.20
N SER A 250 8.80 -11.85 4.67
CA SER A 250 10.03 -11.49 3.95
C SER A 250 11.20 -11.26 4.88
N ALA A 251 10.94 -10.92 6.15
CA ALA A 251 11.96 -10.73 7.16
C ALA A 251 12.54 -12.08 7.60
N PRO A 252 13.81 -12.11 8.06
CA PRO A 252 14.38 -13.30 8.67
C PRO A 252 13.78 -13.52 10.06
N SER A 253 12.55 -14.05 10.14
CA SER A 253 11.95 -14.44 11.41
C SER A 253 12.29 -15.88 11.79
N ILE A 254 12.41 -16.12 13.09
CA ILE A 254 12.65 -17.42 13.72
C ILE A 254 11.35 -17.95 14.38
N ALA A 255 10.33 -17.10 14.55
CA ALA A 255 9.07 -17.43 15.19
C ALA A 255 7.93 -17.57 14.18
N THR A 256 6.96 -18.43 14.47
CA THR A 256 5.74 -18.53 13.68
C THR A 256 4.67 -17.57 14.21
N GLU A 257 3.69 -17.22 13.37
CA GLU A 257 2.50 -16.47 13.81
C GLU A 257 1.81 -17.18 14.99
N ALA A 258 1.75 -18.51 14.94
CA ALA A 258 1.24 -19.32 16.03
C ALA A 258 2.01 -19.12 17.35
N ASP A 259 3.34 -18.95 17.31
CA ASP A 259 4.15 -18.73 18.51
C ASP A 259 3.86 -17.37 19.16
N ALA A 260 3.75 -16.32 18.34
CA ALA A 260 3.37 -14.98 18.80
C ALA A 260 1.98 -14.98 19.47
N LEU A 261 1.07 -15.83 18.98
CA LEU A 261 -0.30 -15.94 19.47
C LEU A 261 -0.49 -16.97 20.62
N ASN A 262 0.41 -17.94 20.78
CA ASN A 262 0.31 -18.95 21.84
C ASN A 262 0.62 -18.40 23.24
N THR A 263 1.30 -17.27 23.30
CA THR A 263 1.74 -16.64 24.55
C THR A 263 0.84 -15.48 24.99
N LEU A 264 -0.27 -15.24 24.29
CA LEU A 264 -1.14 -14.08 24.55
C LEU A 264 -1.64 -14.05 25.99
N SER A 265 -1.77 -12.82 26.49
CA SER A 265 -2.22 -12.55 27.85
C SER A 265 -3.66 -13.05 28.10
N SER A 266 -4.10 -13.00 29.36
CA SER A 266 -5.47 -13.40 29.76
C SER A 266 -6.58 -12.44 29.29
N ALA A 267 -6.27 -11.44 28.45
CA ALA A 267 -7.27 -10.55 27.91
C ALA A 267 -8.31 -11.33 27.07
N PRO A 268 -9.60 -10.98 27.16
CA PRO A 268 -10.65 -11.63 26.39
C PRO A 268 -10.59 -11.33 24.89
N PHE A 269 -10.17 -10.12 24.47
CA PHE A 269 -10.14 -9.74 23.05
C PHE A 269 -8.71 -9.57 22.54
N HIS A 270 -8.41 -10.21 21.41
CA HIS A 270 -7.09 -10.22 20.79
C HIS A 270 -7.13 -9.58 19.40
N LEU A 271 -6.35 -8.50 19.23
CA LEU A 271 -6.13 -7.82 17.96
C LEU A 271 -4.79 -8.27 17.37
N LEU A 272 -4.81 -8.83 16.17
CA LEU A 272 -3.61 -9.22 15.42
C LEU A 272 -3.26 -8.14 14.39
N LEU A 273 -2.05 -7.59 14.47
CA LEU A 273 -1.46 -6.78 13.43
C LEU A 273 -0.60 -7.68 12.54
N LYS A 274 -0.97 -7.78 11.27
CA LYS A 274 -0.24 -8.58 10.28
C LYS A 274 -0.27 -7.85 8.96
N HIS A 275 0.88 -7.60 8.35
CA HIS A 275 0.94 -6.80 7.13
C HIS A 275 0.12 -7.43 5.98
N ARG A 276 0.29 -8.73 5.76
CA ARG A 276 -0.43 -9.48 4.71
C ARG A 276 -1.78 -10.01 5.18
N PRO A 277 -2.80 -10.04 4.30
CA PRO A 277 -4.16 -10.46 4.65
C PRO A 277 -4.40 -11.98 4.54
N ASP A 278 -3.34 -12.79 4.56
CA ASP A 278 -3.44 -14.24 4.51
C ASP A 278 -3.78 -14.83 5.88
N PHE A 279 -4.47 -15.98 5.86
CA PHE A 279 -4.84 -16.73 7.05
C PHE A 279 -3.87 -17.86 7.30
N ASP A 280 -3.32 -17.94 8.52
CA ASP A 280 -2.60 -19.11 9.01
C ASP A 280 -3.58 -20.06 9.74
N PRO A 281 -3.80 -21.29 9.23
CA PRO A 281 -4.62 -22.29 9.93
C PRO A 281 -4.16 -22.61 11.35
N GLN A 282 -2.87 -22.44 11.67
CA GLN A 282 -2.34 -22.67 13.02
C GLN A 282 -2.74 -21.57 14.01
N SER A 283 -3.28 -20.46 13.51
CA SER A 283 -3.78 -19.32 14.30
C SER A 283 -5.29 -19.35 14.51
N GLU A 284 -5.96 -20.41 14.06
CA GLU A 284 -7.41 -20.54 14.20
C GLU A 284 -7.84 -20.45 15.67
N GLY A 285 -8.80 -19.57 15.94
CA GLY A 285 -9.35 -19.32 17.28
C GLY A 285 -8.44 -18.57 18.26
N LYS A 286 -7.24 -18.13 17.84
CA LYS A 286 -6.28 -17.45 18.73
C LYS A 286 -6.41 -15.91 18.76
N PHE A 287 -7.06 -15.33 17.76
CA PHE A 287 -7.34 -13.89 17.69
C PHE A 287 -8.79 -13.61 17.27
N ASP A 288 -9.28 -12.40 17.55
CA ASP A 288 -10.64 -11.97 17.21
C ASP A 288 -10.69 -11.12 15.93
N LEU A 289 -9.73 -10.21 15.77
CA LEU A 289 -9.65 -9.30 14.64
C LEU A 289 -8.20 -9.20 14.14
N GLN A 290 -8.00 -9.38 12.85
CA GLN A 290 -6.75 -9.08 12.15
C GLN A 290 -6.88 -7.74 11.41
N LEU A 291 -5.86 -6.89 11.54
CA LEU A 291 -5.70 -5.68 10.73
C LEU A 291 -4.53 -5.89 9.76
N SER A 292 -4.77 -5.67 8.47
CA SER A 292 -3.78 -5.85 7.41
C SER A 292 -3.82 -4.75 6.36
N GLY A 293 -2.74 -4.68 5.57
CA GLY A 293 -2.54 -3.79 4.43
C GLY A 293 -2.08 -4.55 3.20
N HIS A 294 -0.93 -4.18 2.64
CA HIS A 294 -0.17 -4.87 1.59
C HIS A 294 -0.77 -4.84 0.19
N THR A 295 -2.09 -5.01 0.05
CA THR A 295 -2.71 -5.19 -1.28
C THR A 295 -2.95 -3.88 -2.02
N HIS A 296 -2.99 -2.75 -1.32
CA HIS A 296 -3.38 -1.44 -1.85
C HIS A 296 -4.76 -1.40 -2.53
N GLY A 297 -5.58 -2.45 -2.37
CA GLY A 297 -6.73 -2.68 -3.23
C GLY A 297 -6.39 -2.80 -4.73
N GLY A 298 -5.13 -3.10 -5.07
CA GLY A 298 -4.62 -3.14 -6.44
C GLY A 298 -4.28 -1.77 -7.04
N GLN A 299 -4.09 -0.74 -6.20
CA GLN A 299 -3.64 0.65 -6.46
C GLN A 299 -4.14 1.35 -7.75
N ILE A 300 -3.83 0.81 -8.93
CA ILE A 300 -4.19 1.33 -10.25
C ILE A 300 -4.89 0.21 -11.03
N PHE A 301 -6.09 0.46 -11.54
CA PHE A 301 -6.72 -0.47 -12.48
C PHE A 301 -5.82 -0.67 -13.73
N PRO A 302 -5.57 -1.91 -14.20
CA PRO A 302 -6.32 -3.14 -13.93
C PRO A 302 -5.70 -4.05 -12.86
N PHE A 303 -4.66 -3.61 -12.12
CA PHE A 303 -3.95 -4.46 -11.16
C PHE A 303 -4.83 -4.99 -10.01
N HIS A 304 -6.01 -4.39 -9.80
CA HIS A 304 -7.08 -4.90 -8.93
C HIS A 304 -7.46 -6.35 -9.25
N LEU A 305 -7.49 -6.71 -10.54
CA LEU A 305 -7.82 -8.06 -10.99
C LEU A 305 -6.72 -9.04 -10.55
N LEU A 306 -5.45 -8.66 -10.74
CA LEU A 306 -4.31 -9.50 -10.33
C LEU A 306 -4.27 -9.68 -8.82
N THR A 307 -4.43 -8.60 -8.04
CA THR A 307 -4.47 -8.71 -6.58
C THR A 307 -5.61 -9.62 -6.10
N SER A 308 -6.77 -9.58 -6.76
CA SER A 308 -7.91 -10.45 -6.41
C SER A 308 -7.71 -11.94 -6.75
N THR A 309 -6.76 -12.26 -7.65
CA THR A 309 -6.37 -13.65 -7.94
C THR A 309 -5.31 -14.18 -6.97
N VAL A 310 -4.47 -13.30 -6.42
CA VAL A 310 -3.40 -13.67 -5.48
C VAL A 310 -3.93 -13.71 -4.05
N TYR A 311 -4.71 -12.70 -3.66
CA TYR A 311 -5.29 -12.58 -2.32
C TYR A 311 -6.80 -12.80 -2.37
N LYS A 312 -7.28 -13.75 -1.56
CA LYS A 312 -8.73 -14.03 -1.42
C LYS A 312 -9.47 -12.89 -0.72
N ALA A 313 -8.80 -12.24 0.24
CA ALA A 313 -9.35 -11.13 0.99
C ALA A 313 -9.59 -9.91 0.09
N ARG A 314 -10.64 -9.15 0.39
CA ARG A 314 -10.98 -7.89 -0.31
C ARG A 314 -10.94 -6.73 0.68
N PRO A 315 -10.60 -5.50 0.23
CA PRO A 315 -10.52 -4.36 1.14
C PRO A 315 -11.81 -4.10 1.92
N GLY A 316 -11.69 -3.90 3.23
CA GLY A 316 -12.81 -3.80 4.16
C GLY A 316 -12.85 -4.92 5.21
N LEU A 317 -13.95 -4.93 5.96
CA LEU A 317 -14.22 -5.94 6.98
C LEU A 317 -14.80 -7.20 6.33
N SER A 318 -14.20 -8.34 6.63
CA SER A 318 -14.64 -9.67 6.20
C SER A 318 -14.40 -10.70 7.31
N GLU A 319 -15.06 -11.84 7.22
CA GLU A 319 -14.74 -13.00 8.06
C GLU A 319 -13.58 -13.77 7.42
N LEU A 320 -12.53 -14.04 8.21
CA LEU A 320 -11.34 -14.77 7.78
C LEU A 320 -11.47 -16.27 8.09
N ALA A 321 -12.01 -16.57 9.28
CA ALA A 321 -12.34 -17.90 9.79
C ALA A 321 -13.49 -17.75 10.83
N PRO A 322 -14.15 -18.84 11.28
CA PRO A 322 -15.26 -18.75 12.22
C PRO A 322 -14.92 -17.91 13.46
N LYS A 323 -15.66 -16.81 13.66
CA LYS A 323 -15.44 -15.83 14.75
C LYS A 323 -14.11 -15.05 14.71
N GLN A 324 -13.40 -15.06 13.58
CA GLN A 324 -12.18 -14.29 13.35
C GLN A 324 -12.39 -13.36 12.17
N GLN A 325 -12.29 -12.06 12.43
CA GLN A 325 -12.50 -11.03 11.42
C GLN A 325 -11.17 -10.56 10.84
N LEU A 326 -11.19 -10.10 9.60
CA LEU A 326 -10.11 -9.37 8.94
C LEU A 326 -10.63 -8.01 8.52
N TYR A 327 -9.91 -6.96 8.86
CA TYR A 327 -10.01 -5.68 8.18
C TYR A 327 -8.79 -5.48 7.28
N LEU A 328 -9.03 -5.50 5.96
CA LEU A 328 -7.99 -5.23 4.96
C LEU A 328 -8.07 -3.77 4.51
N SER A 329 -7.04 -3.00 4.86
CA SER A 329 -6.87 -1.61 4.44
C SER A 329 -6.51 -1.51 2.95
N ARG A 330 -6.94 -0.41 2.31
CA ARG A 330 -6.43 -0.02 0.97
C ARG A 330 -5.06 0.66 0.99
N GLY A 331 -4.48 0.84 2.17
CA GLY A 331 -3.28 1.63 2.39
C GLY A 331 -3.59 3.13 2.43
N THR A 332 -2.76 3.87 3.14
CA THR A 332 -2.87 5.31 3.38
C THR A 332 -2.03 6.11 2.39
N GLY A 333 -0.91 5.55 1.91
CA GLY A 333 -0.01 6.17 0.93
C GLY A 333 -0.18 5.63 -0.49
N SER A 334 0.90 5.58 -1.28
CA SER A 334 0.97 4.90 -2.58
C SER A 334 2.37 4.38 -2.81
N TRP A 335 2.50 3.15 -3.30
CA TRP A 335 3.78 2.51 -3.58
C TRP A 335 4.21 2.74 -5.03
N GLY A 336 5.48 3.11 -5.26
CA GLY A 336 6.01 3.38 -6.61
C GLY A 336 5.27 4.55 -7.27
N PRO A 337 4.45 4.33 -8.32
CA PRO A 337 3.63 5.41 -8.91
C PRO A 337 2.74 6.09 -7.87
N GLN A 338 2.86 7.40 -7.75
CA GLN A 338 1.98 8.25 -6.94
C GLN A 338 0.62 8.46 -7.62
N MET A 339 -0.03 7.35 -7.96
CA MET A 339 -1.25 7.27 -8.76
C MET A 339 -2.17 6.22 -8.14
N ARG A 340 -3.44 6.57 -7.92
CA ARG A 340 -4.47 5.67 -7.40
C ARG A 340 -5.70 5.74 -8.29
N LEU A 341 -6.11 4.61 -8.87
CA LEU A 341 -7.27 4.54 -9.77
C LEU A 341 -8.19 3.42 -9.33
N PHE A 342 -9.40 3.79 -8.89
CA PHE A 342 -10.42 2.89 -8.31
C PHE A 342 -10.05 2.19 -6.99
N ALA A 343 -8.88 2.50 -6.42
CA ALA A 343 -8.48 2.13 -5.07
C ALA A 343 -8.05 3.38 -4.28
N PRO A 344 -8.99 4.23 -3.82
CA PRO A 344 -8.64 5.43 -3.06
C PRO A 344 -7.88 5.07 -1.78
N PRO A 345 -6.86 5.85 -1.37
CA PRO A 345 -6.20 5.66 -0.09
C PRO A 345 -7.17 5.88 1.07
N GLU A 346 -6.91 5.25 2.22
CA GLU A 346 -7.75 5.39 3.40
C GLU A 346 -6.97 5.52 4.70
N ILE A 347 -7.59 6.18 5.68
CA ILE A 347 -7.28 6.14 7.10
C ILE A 347 -8.49 5.48 7.76
N THR A 348 -8.28 4.38 8.48
CA THR A 348 -9.41 3.63 9.04
C THR A 348 -9.54 3.91 10.53
N LEU A 349 -10.70 4.41 10.94
CA LEU A 349 -11.12 4.45 12.34
C LEU A 349 -11.96 3.20 12.64
N LEU A 350 -11.43 2.32 13.47
CA LEU A 350 -12.15 1.20 14.05
C LEU A 350 -12.66 1.58 15.44
N GLU A 351 -13.95 1.35 15.69
CA GLU A 351 -14.56 1.48 17.00
C GLU A 351 -14.83 0.08 17.54
N LEU A 352 -14.02 -0.36 18.51
CA LEU A 352 -14.23 -1.62 19.21
C LEU A 352 -15.26 -1.39 20.31
N SER A 353 -16.37 -2.11 20.26
CA SER A 353 -17.47 -2.00 21.21
C SER A 353 -18.13 -3.35 21.45
N ARG A 354 -19.04 -3.39 22.42
CA ARG A 354 -19.90 -4.56 22.64
C ARG A 354 -20.77 -4.85 21.43
#